data_AF-A0A1Q7E1T6-F1
#
_entry.id   AF-A0A1Q7E1T6-F1
#
_cell.length_a   1.000
_cell.length_b   1.000
_cell.length_c   1.000
_cell.angle_alpha   90.00
_cell.angle_beta   90.00
_cell.angle_gamma   90.00
#
_symmetry.space_group_name_H-M   'P 1'
#
loop_
_entity.id
_entity.type
_entity.pdbx_description
1 polymer ?
#
loop_
_entity_poly.entity_id
_entity_poly.type
_entity_poly.pdbx_seq_one_letter_code
_entity_poly.pdbx_strand_id
1 'polypeptide(L)'
;MAAGRCDSAVVVANAGQRLAPGEALGPMVIGGCQQKAGRFDLAFATYTAFANQYPRARRVAAVRALAQLALRTQATQTAKLALARESTLTASAPEPSTVAVLPLTIAGDSTLQPLSRGLAELMVSDLAMVRSLRLLERVQIGALLDEMKLGQSGRADPSTAARVGRLLRAERMVQGVAAITQNGAVRMSATVVRGDGNVRSGAQANGTFKQLLDLEKQLVFGLATELGIQLTEAERQRILRQGPKNLAAFLAYSNGLEALDRSDYRTAAGAFSAAQRADPTFQAAAQQKQVAEAAPAVAATPGDVVAVAQAVEQIVPPPESAAEGALKQVTVDVSATIGDAVGQNSISSTLSNPTPESQGISSVVQATGIIRIIFRRP
;
A
#
# COMPACT_ATOMS: atom_id res chain seq x y z
N MET A 1 -6.76 -37.29 -2.77
CA MET A 1 -8.20 -36.99 -2.53
C MET A 1 -8.54 -35.50 -2.40
N ALA A 2 -7.63 -34.61 -1.96
CA ALA A 2 -7.92 -33.16 -1.89
C ALA A 2 -7.94 -32.43 -3.26
N ALA A 3 -7.08 -32.83 -4.20
CA ALA A 3 -7.00 -32.21 -5.55
C ALA A 3 -8.32 -32.29 -6.33
N GLY A 4 -8.95 -33.47 -6.39
CA GLY A 4 -10.21 -33.66 -7.10
C GLY A 4 -11.42 -32.89 -6.54
N ARG A 5 -11.34 -32.38 -5.30
CA ARG A 5 -12.36 -31.48 -4.74
C ARG A 5 -12.16 -30.03 -5.17
N CYS A 6 -10.92 -29.62 -5.45
CA CYS A 6 -10.65 -28.27 -5.94
C CYS A 6 -10.94 -28.12 -7.43
N ASP A 7 -10.71 -29.16 -8.24
CA ASP A 7 -11.02 -29.12 -9.67
C ASP A 7 -12.52 -28.92 -9.91
N SER A 8 -13.36 -29.67 -9.22
CA SER A 8 -14.82 -29.52 -9.28
C SER A 8 -15.29 -28.18 -8.70
N ALA A 9 -14.74 -27.76 -7.55
CA ALA A 9 -15.09 -26.48 -6.93
C ALA A 9 -14.74 -25.28 -7.82
N VAL A 10 -13.60 -25.30 -8.51
CA VAL A 10 -13.18 -24.24 -9.45
C VAL A 10 -14.10 -24.19 -10.66
N VAL A 11 -14.54 -25.34 -11.20
CA VAL A 11 -15.50 -25.38 -12.32
C VAL A 11 -16.83 -24.75 -11.90
N VAL A 12 -17.37 -25.15 -10.74
CA VAL A 12 -18.63 -24.60 -10.21
C VAL A 12 -18.49 -23.11 -9.89
N ALA A 13 -17.39 -22.69 -9.27
CA ALA A 13 -17.12 -21.29 -8.98
C ALA A 13 -17.04 -20.43 -10.25
N ASN A 14 -16.39 -20.92 -11.31
CA ASN A 14 -16.34 -20.24 -12.60
C ASN A 14 -17.73 -20.14 -13.26
N ALA A 15 -18.53 -21.19 -13.21
CA ALA A 15 -19.90 -21.17 -13.71
C ALA A 15 -20.75 -20.15 -12.92
N GLY A 16 -20.66 -20.16 -11.59
CA GLY A 16 -21.31 -19.19 -10.72
C GLY A 16 -20.88 -17.75 -11.01
N GLN A 17 -19.58 -17.51 -11.23
CA GLN A 17 -19.07 -16.17 -11.56
C GLN A 17 -19.62 -15.63 -12.88
N ARG A 18 -19.88 -16.50 -13.87
CA ARG A 18 -20.51 -16.09 -15.14
C ARG A 18 -21.98 -15.65 -14.94
N LEU A 19 -22.67 -16.28 -13.99
CA LEU A 19 -24.06 -15.97 -13.67
C LEU A 19 -24.18 -14.75 -12.74
N ALA A 20 -23.26 -14.60 -11.80
CA ALA A 20 -23.23 -13.54 -10.79
C ALA A 20 -21.82 -12.95 -10.66
N PRO A 21 -21.39 -12.08 -11.59
CA PRO A 21 -20.01 -11.61 -11.65
C PRO A 21 -19.61 -10.69 -10.49
N GLY A 22 -20.58 -10.14 -9.75
CA GLY A 22 -20.34 -9.37 -8.52
C GLY A 22 -20.33 -10.18 -7.23
N GLU A 23 -20.47 -11.51 -7.28
CA GLU A 23 -20.45 -12.38 -6.10
C GLU A 23 -19.00 -12.76 -5.72
N ALA A 24 -18.63 -12.56 -4.46
CA ALA A 24 -17.27 -12.76 -3.97
C ALA A 24 -16.94 -14.23 -3.69
N LEU A 25 -17.93 -15.11 -3.54
CA LEU A 25 -17.70 -16.53 -3.27
C LEU A 25 -16.87 -17.22 -4.37
N GLY A 26 -17.11 -16.89 -5.64
CA GLY A 26 -16.36 -17.45 -6.77
C GLY A 26 -14.85 -17.25 -6.65
N PRO A 27 -14.34 -16.00 -6.59
CA PRO A 27 -12.92 -15.75 -6.43
C PRO A 27 -12.37 -16.28 -5.10
N MET A 28 -13.15 -16.27 -4.01
CA MET A 28 -12.74 -16.85 -2.73
C MET A 28 -12.46 -18.37 -2.86
N VAL A 29 -13.31 -19.12 -3.55
CA VAL A 29 -13.10 -20.55 -3.83
C VAL A 29 -11.90 -20.78 -4.74
N ILE A 30 -11.81 -20.05 -5.85
CA ILE A 30 -10.74 -20.21 -6.84
C ILE A 30 -9.37 -19.91 -6.19
N GLY A 31 -9.25 -18.76 -5.53
CA GLY A 31 -8.03 -18.38 -4.84
C GLY A 31 -7.69 -19.32 -3.69
N GLY A 32 -8.68 -19.79 -2.92
CA GLY A 32 -8.46 -20.74 -1.83
C GLY A 32 -7.88 -22.08 -2.32
N CYS A 33 -8.33 -22.55 -3.49
CA CYS A 33 -7.76 -23.73 -4.13
C CYS A 33 -6.34 -23.49 -4.68
N GLN A 34 -6.06 -22.31 -5.23
CA GLN A 34 -4.71 -21.93 -5.63
C GLN A 34 -3.74 -21.88 -4.43
N GLN A 35 -4.17 -21.34 -3.30
CA GLN A 35 -3.38 -21.34 -2.05
C GLN A 35 -3.10 -22.76 -1.55
N LYS A 36 -4.11 -23.66 -1.57
CA LYS A 36 -3.92 -25.09 -1.22
C LYS A 36 -2.92 -25.79 -2.15
N ALA A 37 -2.82 -25.35 -3.41
CA ALA A 37 -1.83 -25.83 -4.37
C ALA A 37 -0.46 -25.13 -4.27
N GLY A 38 -0.25 -24.24 -3.30
CA GLY A 38 0.97 -23.45 -3.14
C GLY A 38 1.16 -22.31 -4.14
N ARG A 39 0.13 -22.01 -4.95
CA ARG A 39 0.16 -20.97 -6.00
C ARG A 39 -0.38 -19.64 -5.46
N PHE A 40 0.34 -19.06 -4.51
CA PHE A 40 -0.08 -17.83 -3.81
C PHE A 40 -0.08 -16.59 -4.72
N ASP A 41 0.78 -16.57 -5.73
CA ASP A 41 0.84 -15.56 -6.79
C ASP A 41 -0.47 -15.51 -7.59
N LEU A 42 -0.97 -16.67 -8.01
CA LEU A 42 -2.24 -16.78 -8.72
C LEU A 42 -3.42 -16.41 -7.81
N ALA A 43 -3.36 -16.81 -6.53
CA ALA A 43 -4.40 -16.46 -5.56
C ALA A 43 -4.47 -14.94 -5.36
N PHE A 44 -3.33 -14.29 -5.15
CA PHE A 44 -3.26 -12.84 -5.05
C PHE A 44 -3.82 -12.16 -6.29
N ALA A 45 -3.43 -12.60 -7.49
CA ALA A 45 -3.94 -12.07 -8.75
C ALA A 45 -5.47 -12.24 -8.88
N THR A 46 -6.00 -13.41 -8.50
CA THR A 46 -7.44 -13.71 -8.54
C THR A 46 -8.23 -12.79 -7.61
N TYR A 47 -7.77 -12.64 -6.37
CA TYR A 47 -8.44 -11.80 -5.37
C TYR A 47 -8.38 -10.31 -5.73
N THR A 48 -7.20 -9.82 -6.15
CA THR A 48 -7.02 -8.41 -6.52
C THR A 48 -7.80 -8.04 -7.78
N ALA A 49 -7.82 -8.90 -8.79
CA ALA A 49 -8.62 -8.68 -10.01
C ALA A 49 -10.10 -8.48 -9.66
N PHE A 50 -10.68 -9.35 -8.83
CA PHE A 50 -12.06 -9.20 -8.39
C PHE A 50 -12.28 -7.93 -7.56
N ALA A 51 -11.43 -7.67 -6.56
CA ALA A 51 -11.61 -6.53 -5.66
C ALA A 51 -11.45 -5.17 -6.36
N ASN A 52 -10.69 -5.12 -7.46
CA ASN A 52 -10.54 -3.94 -8.30
C ASN A 52 -11.72 -3.75 -9.26
N GLN A 53 -12.23 -4.85 -9.83
CA GLN A 53 -13.36 -4.80 -10.74
C GLN A 53 -14.69 -4.55 -10.02
N TYR A 54 -14.86 -5.09 -8.81
CA TYR A 54 -16.08 -5.00 -8.01
C TYR A 54 -15.81 -4.39 -6.62
N PRO A 55 -15.41 -3.12 -6.54
CA PRO A 55 -14.98 -2.50 -5.28
C PRO A 55 -16.09 -2.35 -4.23
N ARG A 56 -17.36 -2.52 -4.64
CA ARG A 56 -18.57 -2.47 -3.81
C ARG A 56 -19.27 -3.83 -3.67
N ALA A 57 -18.67 -4.92 -4.14
CA ALA A 57 -19.25 -6.24 -3.98
C ALA A 57 -19.43 -6.60 -2.50
N ARG A 58 -20.48 -7.38 -2.21
CA ARG A 58 -20.65 -8.00 -0.89
C ARG A 58 -19.41 -8.84 -0.58
N ARG A 59 -18.89 -8.75 0.65
CA ARG A 59 -17.67 -9.44 1.12
C ARG A 59 -16.37 -9.06 0.38
N VAL A 60 -16.30 -7.95 -0.36
CA VAL A 60 -15.04 -7.49 -0.99
C VAL A 60 -13.92 -7.25 0.03
N ALA A 61 -14.26 -6.87 1.27
CA ALA A 61 -13.29 -6.76 2.37
C ALA A 61 -12.61 -8.11 2.69
N ALA A 62 -13.37 -9.22 2.69
CA ALA A 62 -12.83 -10.57 2.83
C ALA A 62 -11.84 -10.89 1.72
N VAL A 63 -12.21 -10.58 0.47
CA VAL A 63 -11.37 -10.82 -0.70
C VAL A 63 -10.07 -10.02 -0.63
N ARG A 64 -10.13 -8.75 -0.21
CA ARG A 64 -8.94 -7.91 -0.01
C ARG A 64 -8.04 -8.46 1.11
N ALA A 65 -8.62 -8.92 2.22
CA ALA A 65 -7.86 -9.55 3.29
C ALA A 65 -7.21 -10.88 2.86
N LEU A 66 -7.91 -11.70 2.08
CA LEU A 66 -7.37 -12.92 1.47
C LEU A 66 -6.22 -12.61 0.49
N ALA A 67 -6.35 -11.54 -0.31
CA ALA A 67 -5.26 -11.05 -1.16
C ALA A 67 -4.02 -10.73 -0.34
N GLN A 68 -4.17 -9.93 0.72
CA GLN A 68 -3.05 -9.54 1.56
C GLN A 68 -2.40 -10.74 2.27
N LEU A 69 -3.20 -11.71 2.73
CA LEU A 69 -2.70 -12.95 3.31
C LEU A 69 -1.91 -13.79 2.29
N ALA A 70 -2.44 -13.94 1.07
CA ALA A 70 -1.75 -14.66 -0.01
C ALA A 70 -0.41 -13.99 -0.36
N LEU A 71 -0.40 -12.66 -0.51
CA LEU A 71 0.81 -11.88 -0.78
C LEU A 71 1.86 -12.03 0.32
N ARG A 72 1.45 -11.92 1.60
CA ARG A 72 2.37 -12.10 2.74
C ARG A 72 2.94 -13.52 2.77
N THR A 73 2.11 -14.53 2.54
CA THR A 73 2.56 -15.93 2.52
C THR A 73 3.56 -16.18 1.40
N GLN A 74 3.28 -15.68 0.20
CA GLN A 74 4.18 -15.73 -0.94
C GLN A 74 5.51 -15.03 -0.63
N ALA A 75 5.46 -13.83 -0.07
CA ALA A 75 6.64 -13.03 0.28
C ALA A 75 7.55 -13.77 1.27
N THR A 76 6.98 -14.36 2.33
CA THR A 76 7.73 -15.16 3.30
C THR A 76 8.37 -16.40 2.66
N GLN A 77 7.64 -17.13 1.81
CA GLN A 77 8.20 -18.30 1.11
C GLN A 77 9.33 -17.90 0.16
N THR A 78 9.14 -16.82 -0.58
CA THR A 78 10.14 -16.30 -1.51
C THR A 78 11.39 -15.82 -0.77
N ALA A 79 11.23 -15.13 0.36
CA ALA A 79 12.33 -14.70 1.22
C ALA A 79 13.15 -15.89 1.75
N LYS A 80 12.49 -16.94 2.27
CA LYS A 80 13.16 -18.16 2.75
C LYS A 80 13.93 -18.86 1.64
N LEU A 81 13.33 -18.99 0.46
CA LEU A 81 13.99 -19.59 -0.70
C LEU A 81 15.17 -18.74 -1.19
N ALA A 82 15.03 -17.42 -1.19
CA ALA A 82 16.11 -16.52 -1.58
C ALA A 82 17.30 -16.63 -0.64
N LEU A 83 17.06 -16.64 0.67
CA LEU A 83 18.11 -16.84 1.68
C LEU A 83 18.78 -18.21 1.56
N ALA A 84 18.00 -19.27 1.35
CA ALA A 84 18.54 -20.62 1.14
C ALA A 84 19.39 -20.75 -0.14
N ARG A 85 19.19 -19.86 -1.12
CA ARG A 85 19.86 -19.87 -2.43
C ARG A 85 20.80 -18.68 -2.63
N GLU A 86 21.17 -17.97 -1.56
CA GLU A 86 21.92 -16.71 -1.63
C GLU A 86 23.23 -16.84 -2.43
N SER A 87 23.97 -17.94 -2.25
CA SER A 87 25.22 -18.20 -2.98
C SER A 87 25.02 -18.27 -4.50
N THR A 88 23.89 -18.83 -4.97
CA THR A 88 23.56 -18.93 -6.40
C THR A 88 22.94 -17.66 -6.97
N LEU A 89 22.21 -16.90 -6.15
CA LEU A 89 21.58 -15.63 -6.56
C LEU A 89 22.62 -14.53 -6.81
N THR A 90 23.79 -14.62 -6.18
CA THR A 90 24.89 -13.67 -6.39
C THR A 90 25.36 -13.61 -7.84
N ALA A 91 25.16 -14.68 -8.62
CA ALA A 91 25.50 -14.75 -10.04
C ALA A 91 24.36 -14.32 -10.99
N SER A 92 23.15 -14.09 -10.46
CA SER A 92 21.98 -13.74 -11.28
C SER A 92 21.87 -12.23 -11.45
N ALA A 93 21.67 -11.77 -12.68
CA ALA A 93 21.42 -10.36 -12.94
C ALA A 93 20.13 -9.88 -12.25
N PRO A 94 20.12 -8.65 -11.71
CA PRO A 94 18.91 -8.05 -11.16
C PRO A 94 17.85 -7.84 -12.25
N GLU A 95 16.59 -7.73 -11.84
CA GLU A 95 15.48 -7.43 -12.73
C GLU A 95 15.55 -5.95 -13.19
N PRO A 96 15.63 -5.66 -14.50
CA PRO A 96 15.80 -4.30 -15.00
C PRO A 96 14.69 -3.35 -14.54
N SER A 97 15.08 -2.12 -14.22
CA SER A 97 14.24 -1.03 -13.73
C SER A 97 13.47 -1.35 -12.43
N THR A 98 13.88 -2.39 -11.70
CA THR A 98 13.25 -2.77 -10.43
C THR A 98 13.84 -1.97 -9.28
N VAL A 99 12.98 -1.26 -8.56
CA VAL A 99 13.33 -0.42 -7.41
C VAL A 99 12.62 -0.95 -6.16
N ALA A 100 13.37 -1.09 -5.07
CA ALA A 100 12.81 -1.36 -3.76
C ALA A 100 13.08 -0.18 -2.82
N VAL A 101 12.07 0.25 -2.06
CA VAL A 101 12.22 1.33 -1.08
C VAL A 101 12.18 0.72 0.31
N LEU A 102 13.29 0.83 1.04
CA LEU A 102 13.40 0.36 2.42
C LEU A 102 12.67 1.32 3.36
N PRO A 103 12.17 0.83 4.52
CA PRO A 103 11.69 1.70 5.59
C PRO A 103 12.77 2.73 5.96
N LEU A 104 12.39 4.01 6.03
CA LEU A 104 13.33 5.08 6.34
C LEU A 104 13.76 4.99 7.81
N THR A 105 15.01 5.27 8.11
CA THR A 105 15.44 5.43 9.50
C THR A 105 14.93 6.76 10.04
N ILE A 106 14.11 6.71 11.09
CA ILE A 106 13.63 7.92 11.76
C ILE A 106 14.56 8.23 12.93
N ALA A 107 15.27 9.35 12.83
CA ALA A 107 16.08 9.89 13.92
C ALA A 107 15.26 10.91 14.72
N GLY A 108 15.23 10.75 16.03
CA GLY A 108 14.47 11.61 16.94
C GLY A 108 13.53 10.80 17.84
N ASP A 109 12.35 11.36 18.10
CA ASP A 109 11.36 10.78 19.01
C ASP A 109 10.88 9.39 18.55
N SER A 110 10.86 8.44 19.49
CA SER A 110 10.31 7.10 19.33
C SER A 110 8.84 7.09 18.89
N THR A 111 8.05 8.12 19.26
CA THR A 111 6.63 8.23 18.84
C THR A 111 6.48 8.40 17.33
N LEU A 112 7.53 8.83 16.64
CA LEU A 112 7.56 9.06 15.19
C LEU A 112 8.06 7.86 14.40
N GLN A 113 8.48 6.77 15.05
CA GLN A 113 8.94 5.54 14.36
C GLN A 113 7.96 4.98 13.32
N PRO A 114 6.62 5.08 13.48
CA PRO A 114 5.67 4.68 12.44
C PRO A 114 5.90 5.38 11.09
N LEU A 115 6.44 6.61 11.09
CA LEU A 115 6.78 7.35 9.87
C LEU A 115 7.84 6.65 9.01
N SER A 116 8.66 5.77 9.60
CA SER A 116 9.62 4.95 8.86
C SER A 116 8.97 4.22 7.68
N ARG A 117 7.85 3.55 7.99
CA ARG A 117 7.07 2.76 7.03
C ARG A 117 6.12 3.66 6.24
N GLY A 118 5.52 4.66 6.90
CA GLY A 118 4.64 5.61 6.25
C GLY A 118 5.29 6.35 5.09
N LEU A 119 6.48 6.93 5.30
CA LEU A 119 7.22 7.64 4.27
C LEU A 119 7.64 6.71 3.14
N ALA A 120 8.13 5.51 3.46
CA ALA A 120 8.48 4.52 2.45
C ALA A 120 7.25 4.12 1.60
N GLU A 121 6.08 3.93 2.22
CA GLU A 121 4.84 3.59 1.49
C GLU A 121 4.39 4.72 0.55
N LEU A 122 4.50 5.99 0.97
CA LEU A 122 4.20 7.13 0.09
C LEU A 122 5.17 7.18 -1.09
N MET A 123 6.47 7.04 -0.82
CA MET A 123 7.49 7.04 -1.86
C MET A 123 7.28 5.89 -2.86
N VAL A 124 6.92 4.69 -2.39
CA VAL A 124 6.58 3.56 -3.26
C VAL A 124 5.36 3.89 -4.11
N SER A 125 4.30 4.43 -3.50
CA SER A 125 3.06 4.79 -4.18
C SER A 125 3.28 5.86 -5.25
N ASP A 126 4.13 6.84 -4.97
CA ASP A 126 4.43 7.92 -5.90
C ASP A 126 5.35 7.46 -7.04
N LEU A 127 6.41 6.72 -6.72
CA LEU A 127 7.30 6.14 -7.73
C LEU A 127 6.56 5.14 -8.64
N ALA A 128 5.52 4.47 -8.15
CA ALA A 128 4.67 3.62 -8.96
C ALA A 128 3.88 4.38 -10.05
N MET A 129 3.77 5.71 -9.95
CA MET A 129 3.18 6.54 -11.02
C MET A 129 4.12 6.74 -12.21
N VAL A 130 5.40 6.38 -12.06
CA VAL A 130 6.44 6.48 -13.08
C VAL A 130 6.47 5.20 -13.90
N ARG A 131 6.10 5.29 -15.18
CA ARG A 131 5.85 4.09 -16.01
C ARG A 131 7.10 3.27 -16.33
N SER A 132 8.27 3.88 -16.27
CA SER A 132 9.56 3.24 -16.56
C SER A 132 10.08 2.41 -15.38
N LEU A 133 9.45 2.50 -14.21
CA LEU A 133 9.88 1.79 -13.00
C LEU A 133 9.01 0.56 -12.71
N ARG A 134 9.64 -0.44 -12.10
CA ARG A 134 8.97 -1.57 -11.45
C ARG A 134 9.24 -1.48 -9.96
N LEU A 135 8.21 -1.37 -9.14
CA LEU A 135 8.37 -1.23 -7.70
C LEU A 135 8.16 -2.58 -7.02
N LEU A 136 9.02 -2.91 -6.04
CA LEU A 136 8.76 -4.03 -5.15
C LEU A 136 7.77 -3.63 -4.06
N GLU A 137 6.85 -4.54 -3.78
CA GLU A 137 5.84 -4.38 -2.73
C GLU A 137 6.49 -4.33 -1.34
N ARG A 138 5.98 -3.44 -0.48
CA ARG A 138 6.45 -3.30 0.93
C ARG A 138 6.50 -4.65 1.66
N VAL A 139 5.47 -5.48 1.45
CA VAL A 139 5.33 -6.78 2.11
C VAL A 139 6.49 -7.74 1.76
N GLN A 140 7.03 -7.67 0.53
CA GLN A 140 8.16 -8.50 0.12
C GLN A 140 9.45 -8.10 0.85
N ILE A 141 9.67 -6.79 0.94
CA ILE A 141 10.82 -6.22 1.65
C ILE A 141 10.74 -6.56 3.14
N GLY A 142 9.58 -6.34 3.77
CA GLY A 142 9.33 -6.66 5.16
C GLY A 142 9.56 -8.14 5.47
N ALA A 143 8.97 -9.04 4.68
CA ALA A 143 9.13 -10.48 4.87
C ALA A 143 10.60 -10.91 4.81
N LEU A 144 11.39 -10.36 3.88
CA LEU A 144 12.81 -10.68 3.81
C LEU A 144 13.60 -10.14 5.01
N LEU A 145 13.36 -8.90 5.41
CA LEU A 145 14.03 -8.30 6.57
C LEU A 145 13.72 -9.06 7.87
N ASP A 146 12.49 -9.57 8.01
CA ASP A 146 12.07 -10.36 9.16
C ASP A 146 12.71 -11.76 9.16
N GLU A 147 12.81 -12.43 8.01
CA GLU A 147 13.53 -13.71 7.88
C GLU A 147 15.04 -13.56 8.13
N MET A 148 15.64 -12.43 7.76
CA MET A 148 17.04 -12.10 8.07
C MET A 148 17.27 -11.79 9.56
N LYS A 149 16.20 -11.65 10.36
CA LYS A 149 16.24 -11.32 11.80
C LYS A 149 17.02 -10.05 12.13
N LEU A 150 16.96 -9.04 11.24
CA LEU A 150 17.70 -7.79 11.41
C LEU A 150 16.99 -6.83 12.37
N GLY A 151 17.74 -6.32 13.36
CA GLY A 151 17.32 -5.18 14.18
C GLY A 151 17.34 -3.85 13.41
N GLN A 152 16.80 -2.78 14.00
CA GLN A 152 16.63 -1.48 13.31
C GLN A 152 17.95 -0.89 12.78
N SER A 153 19.04 -0.97 13.55
CA SER A 153 20.36 -0.47 13.13
C SER A 153 20.93 -1.23 11.94
N GLY A 154 20.77 -2.56 11.91
CA GLY A 154 21.24 -3.40 10.80
C GLY A 154 20.48 -3.17 9.49
N ARG A 155 19.25 -2.62 9.55
CA ARG A 155 18.42 -2.32 8.36
C ARG A 155 18.88 -1.06 7.61
N ALA A 156 19.65 -0.19 8.24
CA ALA A 156 20.13 1.07 7.67
C ALA A 156 21.54 0.99 7.05
N ASP A 157 22.18 -0.18 7.11
CA ASP A 157 23.52 -0.40 6.56
C ASP A 157 23.45 -0.56 5.02
N PRO A 158 24.26 0.19 4.23
CA PRO A 158 24.32 0.02 2.78
C PRO A 158 24.62 -1.41 2.32
N SER A 159 25.42 -2.17 3.07
CA SER A 159 25.71 -3.58 2.79
C SER A 159 24.47 -4.46 2.97
N THR A 160 23.62 -4.15 3.96
CA THR A 160 22.30 -4.78 4.12
C THR A 160 21.41 -4.42 2.94
N ALA A 161 21.34 -3.15 2.55
CA ALA A 161 20.53 -2.74 1.40
C ALA A 161 20.96 -3.48 0.11
N ALA A 162 22.27 -3.56 -0.16
CA ALA A 162 22.81 -4.30 -1.30
C ALA A 162 22.45 -5.80 -1.22
N ARG A 163 22.57 -6.41 -0.04
CA ARG A 163 22.20 -7.82 0.18
C ARG A 163 20.72 -8.06 -0.06
N VAL A 164 19.84 -7.22 0.49
CA VAL A 164 18.39 -7.25 0.27
C VAL A 164 18.07 -7.09 -1.22
N GLY A 165 18.73 -6.15 -1.90
CA GLY A 165 18.57 -5.93 -3.33
C GLY A 165 18.91 -7.17 -4.16
N ARG A 166 20.03 -7.86 -3.85
CA ARG A 166 20.38 -9.12 -4.53
C ARG A 166 19.35 -10.22 -4.27
N LEU A 167 18.93 -10.40 -3.03
CA LEU A 167 17.97 -11.44 -2.64
C LEU A 167 16.59 -11.22 -3.26
N LEU A 168 16.15 -9.98 -3.39
CA LEU A 168 14.90 -9.60 -4.06
C LEU A 168 15.06 -9.36 -5.57
N ARG A 169 16.29 -9.48 -6.10
CA ARG A 169 16.65 -9.15 -7.49
C ARG A 169 16.25 -7.72 -7.89
N ALA A 170 16.21 -6.78 -6.95
CA ALA A 170 16.05 -5.37 -7.24
C ALA A 170 17.33 -4.82 -7.85
N GLU A 171 17.21 -4.05 -8.93
CA GLU A 171 18.35 -3.37 -9.54
C GLU A 171 18.86 -2.25 -8.64
N ARG A 172 17.92 -1.54 -8.00
CA ARG A 172 18.19 -0.35 -7.20
C ARG A 172 17.39 -0.39 -5.90
N MET A 173 18.03 -0.05 -4.82
CA MET A 173 17.48 0.05 -3.48
C MET A 173 17.49 1.51 -3.05
N VAL A 174 16.37 2.02 -2.58
CA VAL A 174 16.29 3.33 -1.96
C VAL A 174 16.31 3.13 -0.46
N GLN A 175 17.28 3.72 0.21
CA GLN A 175 17.35 3.82 1.67
C GLN A 175 17.38 5.29 2.06
N GLY A 176 16.83 5.63 3.22
CA GLY A 176 16.81 7.02 3.64
C GLY A 176 16.79 7.19 5.15
N VAL A 177 17.16 8.40 5.57
CA VAL A 177 17.14 8.84 6.96
C VAL A 177 16.33 10.13 7.02
N ALA A 178 15.41 10.20 7.98
CA ALA A 178 14.63 11.39 8.30
C ALA A 178 14.90 11.79 9.76
N ALA A 179 15.54 12.93 9.97
CA ALA A 179 15.63 13.58 11.27
C ALA A 179 14.40 14.48 11.42
N ILE A 180 13.52 14.14 12.35
CA ILE A 180 12.21 14.79 12.51
C ILE A 180 12.07 15.27 13.95
N THR A 181 11.95 16.58 14.11
CA THR A 181 11.53 17.19 15.37
C THR A 181 10.04 17.52 15.27
N GLN A 182 9.24 17.00 16.20
CA GLN A 182 7.80 17.28 16.23
C GLN A 182 7.57 18.80 16.33
N ASN A 183 6.71 19.34 15.47
CA ASN A 183 6.45 20.78 15.34
C ASN A 183 7.68 21.65 14.99
N GLY A 184 8.80 21.03 14.61
CA GLY A 184 10.08 21.71 14.35
C GLY A 184 10.63 21.41 12.96
N ALA A 185 11.96 21.36 12.89
CA ALA A 185 12.69 21.09 11.66
C ALA A 185 12.57 19.62 11.22
N VAL A 186 12.55 19.44 9.90
CA VAL A 186 12.62 18.14 9.23
C VAL A 186 13.75 18.17 8.24
N ARG A 187 14.64 17.17 8.31
CA ARG A 187 15.68 16.90 7.33
C ARG A 187 15.56 15.46 6.86
N MET A 188 15.34 15.28 5.58
CA MET A 188 15.25 13.97 4.95
C MET A 188 16.35 13.83 3.90
N SER A 189 16.89 12.63 3.82
CA SER A 189 17.83 12.24 2.78
C SER A 189 17.52 10.82 2.36
N ALA A 190 17.67 10.56 1.07
CA ALA A 190 17.61 9.23 0.50
C ALA A 190 18.86 8.99 -0.36
N THR A 191 19.27 7.75 -0.46
CA THR A 191 20.39 7.30 -1.29
C THR A 191 19.96 6.09 -2.10
N VAL A 192 20.59 5.91 -3.26
CA VAL A 192 20.32 4.77 -4.14
C VAL A 192 21.49 3.81 -4.04
N VAL A 193 21.22 2.57 -3.64
CA VAL A 193 22.19 1.49 -3.51
C VAL A 193 21.91 0.44 -4.58
N ARG A 194 22.93 0.02 -5.33
CA ARG A 194 22.82 -1.11 -6.27
C ARG A 194 23.20 -2.43 -5.58
N GLY A 195 22.78 -3.56 -6.15
CA GLY A 195 23.09 -4.90 -5.61
C GLY A 195 24.60 -5.23 -5.53
N ASP A 196 25.43 -4.48 -6.25
CA ASP A 196 26.90 -4.55 -6.19
C ASP A 196 27.52 -3.75 -5.02
N GLY A 197 26.69 -3.07 -4.22
CA GLY A 197 27.13 -2.23 -3.10
C GLY A 197 27.48 -0.79 -3.49
N ASN A 198 27.40 -0.43 -4.77
CA ASN A 198 27.65 0.94 -5.19
C ASN A 198 26.53 1.86 -4.69
N VAL A 199 26.92 2.80 -3.83
CA VAL A 199 26.04 3.84 -3.30
C VAL A 199 26.17 5.08 -4.18
N ARG A 200 25.05 5.58 -4.69
CA ARG A 200 24.95 6.90 -5.31
C ARG A 200 24.27 7.85 -4.34
N SER A 201 24.75 9.09 -4.33
CA SER A 201 24.03 10.20 -3.72
C SER A 201 22.60 10.18 -4.25
N GLY A 202 21.61 10.26 -3.34
CA GLY A 202 20.23 10.41 -3.74
C GLY A 202 19.77 11.84 -3.48
N ALA A 203 18.50 11.99 -3.12
CA ALA A 203 17.88 13.29 -2.89
C ALA A 203 17.94 13.72 -1.43
N GLN A 204 17.78 15.02 -1.19
CA GLN A 204 17.59 15.59 0.14
C GLN A 204 16.44 16.60 0.11
N ALA A 205 15.73 16.71 1.23
CA ALA A 205 14.68 17.69 1.43
C ALA A 205 14.75 18.23 2.87
N ASN A 206 14.64 19.55 3.03
CA ASN A 206 14.70 20.22 4.32
C ASN A 206 13.52 21.18 4.46
N GLY A 207 12.92 21.23 5.65
CA GLY A 207 11.82 22.14 5.93
C GLY A 207 11.28 21.95 7.34
N THR A 208 9.96 22.07 7.49
CA THR A 208 9.27 21.96 8.79
C THR A 208 8.34 20.74 8.84
N PHE A 209 7.96 20.33 10.04
CA PHE A 209 7.03 19.21 10.24
C PHE A 209 5.68 19.40 9.53
N LYS A 210 5.19 20.64 9.44
CA LYS A 210 3.95 20.97 8.70
C LYS A 210 4.06 20.72 7.19
N GLN A 211 5.28 20.77 6.65
CA GLN A 211 5.59 20.55 5.23
C GLN A 211 5.96 19.10 4.93
N LEU A 212 5.82 18.17 5.88
CA LEU A 212 6.34 16.80 5.74
C LEU A 212 5.88 16.10 4.44
N LEU A 213 4.61 16.28 4.06
CA LEU A 213 4.07 15.72 2.82
C LEU A 213 4.70 16.34 1.57
N ASP A 214 4.91 17.66 1.55
CA ASP A 214 5.57 18.34 0.43
C ASP A 214 7.05 17.96 0.32
N LEU A 215 7.73 17.82 1.46
CA LEU A 215 9.12 17.39 1.50
C LEU A 215 9.28 15.95 0.99
N GLU A 216 8.31 15.08 1.23
CA GLU A 216 8.27 13.72 0.67
C GLU A 216 8.19 13.77 -0.87
N LYS A 217 7.32 14.61 -1.44
CA LYS A 217 7.24 14.82 -2.91
C LYS A 217 8.54 15.35 -3.49
N GLN A 218 9.17 16.31 -2.83
CA GLN A 218 10.48 16.84 -3.25
C GLN A 218 11.55 15.74 -3.28
N LEU A 219 11.56 14.87 -2.27
CA LEU A 219 12.46 13.74 -2.19
C LEU A 219 12.22 12.74 -3.34
N VAL A 220 10.96 12.43 -3.67
CA VAL A 220 10.60 11.57 -4.80
C VAL A 220 11.05 12.15 -6.14
N PHE A 221 10.85 13.45 -6.38
CA PHE A 221 11.31 14.09 -7.62
C PHE A 221 12.83 14.12 -7.74
N GLY A 222 13.53 14.38 -6.64
CA GLY A 222 14.98 14.28 -6.60
C GLY A 222 15.44 12.85 -6.90
N LEU A 223 14.82 11.85 -6.28
CA LEU A 223 15.15 10.44 -6.52
C LEU A 223 14.91 10.03 -7.97
N ALA A 224 13.81 10.43 -8.59
CA ALA A 224 13.56 10.15 -10.00
C ALA A 224 14.70 10.69 -10.88
N THR A 225 15.20 11.89 -10.58
CA THR A 225 16.33 12.51 -11.27
C THR A 225 17.62 11.70 -11.08
N GLU A 226 17.93 11.29 -9.86
CA GLU A 226 19.10 10.47 -9.53
C GLU A 226 19.04 9.05 -10.11
N LEU A 227 17.84 8.53 -10.32
CA LEU A 227 17.59 7.28 -11.04
C LEU A 227 17.74 7.43 -12.57
N GLY A 228 18.05 8.63 -13.06
CA GLY A 228 18.18 8.93 -14.49
C GLY A 228 16.84 9.02 -15.21
N ILE A 229 15.75 9.30 -14.49
CA ILE A 229 14.40 9.29 -15.03
C ILE A 229 13.92 10.71 -15.23
N GLN A 230 13.62 11.05 -16.48
CA GLN A 230 12.96 12.28 -16.83
C GLN A 230 11.45 12.11 -16.68
N LEU A 231 10.90 12.67 -15.60
CA LEU A 231 9.47 12.65 -15.36
C LEU A 231 8.74 13.55 -16.36
N THR A 232 7.74 12.99 -17.03
CA THR A 232 6.81 13.78 -17.84
C THR A 232 5.93 14.66 -16.95
N GLU A 233 5.39 15.75 -17.49
CA GLU A 233 4.47 16.62 -16.75
C GLU A 233 3.24 15.84 -16.25
N ALA A 234 2.73 14.91 -17.07
CA ALA A 234 1.59 14.07 -16.68
C ALA A 234 1.91 13.16 -15.48
N GLU A 235 3.13 12.62 -15.40
CA GLU A 235 3.62 11.84 -14.25
C GLU A 235 3.80 12.71 -13.02
N ARG A 236 4.39 13.91 -13.15
CA ARG A 236 4.52 14.88 -12.06
C ARG A 236 3.16 15.23 -11.45
N GLN A 237 2.18 15.56 -12.29
CA GLN A 237 0.81 15.87 -11.84
C GLN A 237 0.10 14.67 -11.20
N ARG A 238 0.44 13.45 -11.60
CA ARG A 238 -0.07 12.23 -10.95
C ARG A 238 0.55 12.03 -9.57
N ILE A 239 1.86 12.21 -9.43
CA ILE A 239 2.59 12.13 -8.16
C ILE A 239 2.05 13.17 -7.15
N LEU A 240 1.84 14.43 -7.59
CA LEU A 240 1.31 15.49 -6.72
C LEU A 240 -0.13 15.21 -6.25
N ARG A 241 -0.94 14.52 -7.08
CA ARG A 241 -2.30 14.14 -6.71
C ARG A 241 -2.35 12.90 -5.82
N GLN A 242 -1.34 12.02 -5.88
CA GLN A 242 -1.25 10.80 -5.08
C GLN A 242 -1.03 11.09 -3.58
N GLY A 243 -1.50 10.19 -2.72
CA GLY A 243 -1.30 10.26 -1.27
C GLY A 243 -2.26 11.18 -0.51
N PRO A 244 -2.13 11.25 0.82
CA PRO A 244 -3.00 12.06 1.67
C PRO A 244 -2.78 13.56 1.45
N LYS A 245 -3.83 14.35 1.71
CA LYS A 245 -3.80 15.83 1.72
C LYS A 245 -3.79 16.41 3.13
N ASN A 246 -3.93 15.55 4.14
CA ASN A 246 -3.92 15.93 5.55
C ASN A 246 -2.78 15.21 6.30
N LEU A 247 -1.95 15.97 7.02
CA LEU A 247 -0.84 15.42 7.79
C LEU A 247 -1.31 14.48 8.92
N ALA A 248 -2.39 14.81 9.63
CA ALA A 248 -2.93 13.94 10.68
C ALA A 248 -3.43 12.61 10.10
N ALA A 249 -4.00 12.62 8.89
CA ALA A 249 -4.38 11.40 8.18
C ALA A 249 -3.15 10.53 7.88
N PHE A 250 -2.04 11.16 7.45
CA PHE A 250 -0.79 10.46 7.19
C PHE A 250 -0.16 9.84 8.47
N LEU A 251 -0.16 10.58 9.58
CA LEU A 251 0.33 10.06 10.87
C LEU A 251 -0.49 8.85 11.33
N ALA A 252 -1.82 8.95 11.28
CA ALA A 252 -2.71 7.85 11.63
C ALA A 252 -2.53 6.64 10.69
N TYR A 253 -2.35 6.88 9.39
CA TYR A 253 -2.07 5.82 8.42
C TYR A 253 -0.75 5.11 8.71
N SER A 254 0.30 5.87 9.03
CA SER A 254 1.61 5.32 9.40
C SER A 254 1.53 4.41 10.63
N ASN A 255 0.77 4.83 11.65
CA ASN A 255 0.48 3.99 12.83
C ASN A 255 -0.28 2.72 12.45
N GLY A 256 -1.26 2.83 11.55
CA GLY A 256 -2.01 1.68 11.05
C GLY A 256 -1.14 0.67 10.32
N LEU A 257 -0.19 1.13 9.49
CA LEU A 257 0.77 0.26 8.82
C LEU A 257 1.66 -0.50 9.81
N GLU A 258 2.15 0.18 10.85
CA GLU A 258 2.97 -0.47 11.88
C GLU A 258 2.17 -1.54 12.64
N ALA A 259 0.95 -1.23 13.07
CA ALA A 259 0.07 -2.17 13.76
C ALA A 259 -0.27 -3.37 12.86
N LEU A 260 -0.57 -3.12 11.58
CA LEU A 260 -0.89 -4.17 10.60
C LEU A 260 0.28 -5.11 10.39
N ASP A 261 1.51 -4.58 10.30
CA ASP A 261 2.70 -5.40 10.12
C ASP A 261 2.96 -6.28 11.35
N ARG A 262 2.65 -5.79 12.56
CA ARG A 262 2.66 -6.55 13.83
C ARG A 262 1.46 -7.49 13.99
N SER A 263 0.59 -7.59 12.99
CA SER A 263 -0.65 -8.38 13.02
C SER A 263 -1.65 -7.95 14.12
N ASP A 264 -1.51 -6.72 14.65
CA ASP A 264 -2.50 -6.09 15.50
C ASP A 264 -3.58 -5.42 14.63
N TYR A 265 -4.46 -6.27 14.10
CA TYR A 265 -5.51 -5.87 13.17
C TYR A 265 -6.52 -4.89 13.79
N ARG A 266 -6.76 -4.97 15.10
CA ARG A 266 -7.71 -4.09 15.78
C ARG A 266 -7.17 -2.66 15.87
N THR A 267 -5.92 -2.51 16.31
CA THR A 267 -5.25 -1.20 16.35
C THR A 267 -5.08 -0.64 14.94
N ALA A 268 -4.71 -1.49 13.98
CA ALA A 268 -4.60 -1.09 12.58
C ALA A 268 -5.93 -0.54 12.01
N ALA A 269 -7.04 -1.25 12.21
CA ALA A 269 -8.36 -0.81 11.78
C ALA A 269 -8.76 0.54 12.40
N GLY A 270 -8.51 0.73 13.70
CA GLY A 270 -8.74 2.01 14.38
C GLY A 270 -7.92 3.16 13.80
N ALA A 271 -6.64 2.93 13.55
CA ALA A 271 -5.73 3.92 13.00
C ALA A 271 -6.08 4.29 11.54
N PHE A 272 -6.41 3.31 10.70
CA PHE A 272 -6.87 3.58 9.33
C PHE A 272 -8.24 4.28 9.30
N SER A 273 -9.13 3.98 10.26
CA SER A 273 -10.39 4.72 10.42
C SER A 273 -10.15 6.18 10.81
N ALA A 274 -9.20 6.46 11.71
CA ALA A 274 -8.78 7.82 12.02
C ALA A 274 -8.19 8.54 10.79
N ALA A 275 -7.36 7.85 10.00
CA ALA A 275 -6.81 8.39 8.77
C ALA A 275 -7.90 8.76 7.75
N GLN A 276 -8.87 7.88 7.55
CA GLN A 276 -10.00 8.12 6.64
C GLN A 276 -10.91 9.26 7.11
N ARG A 277 -11.09 9.45 8.42
CA ARG A 277 -11.87 10.59 8.96
C ARG A 277 -11.15 11.92 8.74
N ALA A 278 -9.83 11.95 8.94
CA ALA A 278 -9.02 13.15 8.74
C ALA A 278 -8.84 13.52 7.26
N ASP A 279 -8.84 12.53 6.37
CA ASP A 279 -8.83 12.72 4.92
C ASP A 279 -9.74 11.68 4.22
N PRO A 280 -11.02 12.04 3.96
CA PRO A 280 -11.96 11.14 3.27
C PRO A 280 -11.55 10.78 1.84
N THR A 281 -10.66 11.55 1.22
CA THR A 281 -10.19 11.28 -0.15
C THR A 281 -9.04 10.28 -0.19
N PHE A 282 -8.43 9.95 0.96
CA PHE A 282 -7.28 9.06 1.05
C PHE A 282 -7.67 7.58 0.90
N GLN A 283 -7.80 7.14 -0.36
CA GLN A 283 -8.29 5.80 -0.72
C GLN A 283 -7.47 4.66 -0.09
N ALA A 284 -6.15 4.83 0.04
CA ALA A 284 -5.30 3.80 0.64
C ALA A 284 -5.66 3.53 2.11
N ALA A 285 -6.03 4.55 2.89
CA ALA A 285 -6.51 4.36 4.26
C ALA A 285 -7.84 3.59 4.29
N ALA A 286 -8.79 3.93 3.41
CA ALA A 286 -10.07 3.24 3.33
C ALA A 286 -9.89 1.76 2.95
N GLN A 287 -9.01 1.46 1.99
CA GLN A 287 -8.70 0.09 1.58
C GLN A 287 -8.03 -0.70 2.72
N GLN A 288 -7.01 -0.13 3.37
CA GLN A 288 -6.29 -0.80 4.45
C GLN A 288 -7.16 -1.00 5.69
N LYS A 289 -8.10 -0.09 5.98
CA LYS A 289 -9.13 -0.28 7.00
C LYS A 289 -9.94 -1.55 6.75
N GLN A 290 -10.48 -1.71 5.53
CA GLN A 290 -11.28 -2.89 5.18
C GLN A 290 -10.48 -4.20 5.29
N VAL A 291 -9.20 -4.16 4.91
CA VAL A 291 -8.33 -5.32 5.09
C VAL A 291 -8.13 -5.62 6.56
N ALA A 292 -7.78 -4.63 7.38
CA ALA A 292 -7.56 -4.81 8.81
C ALA A 292 -8.82 -5.33 9.54
N GLU A 293 -10.01 -4.83 9.19
CA GLU A 293 -11.27 -5.29 9.77
C GLU A 293 -11.59 -6.76 9.42
N ALA A 294 -11.33 -7.17 8.17
CA ALA A 294 -11.62 -8.53 7.71
C ALA A 294 -10.52 -9.56 8.03
N ALA A 295 -9.29 -9.12 8.32
CA ALA A 295 -8.14 -9.99 8.53
C ALA A 295 -8.30 -11.03 9.67
N PRO A 296 -8.89 -10.70 10.85
CA PRO A 296 -9.12 -11.69 11.90
C PRO A 296 -10.01 -12.87 11.46
N ALA A 297 -11.07 -12.60 10.69
CA ALA A 297 -11.98 -13.62 10.18
C ALA A 297 -11.27 -14.57 9.20
N VAL A 298 -10.45 -13.99 8.31
CA VAL A 298 -9.65 -14.75 7.34
C VAL A 298 -8.56 -15.58 8.04
N ALA A 299 -7.92 -15.04 9.08
CA ALA A 299 -6.86 -15.71 9.83
C ALA A 299 -7.37 -16.88 10.69
N ALA A 300 -8.59 -16.77 11.24
CA ALA A 300 -9.18 -17.79 12.10
C ALA A 300 -9.57 -19.09 11.36
N THR A 301 -9.85 -19.01 10.05
CA THR A 301 -10.34 -20.16 9.27
C THR A 301 -9.60 -20.33 7.93
N PRO A 302 -8.28 -20.64 7.93
CA PRO A 302 -7.50 -20.73 6.72
C PRO A 302 -8.04 -21.81 5.76
N GLY A 303 -8.50 -21.39 4.58
CA GLY A 303 -8.94 -22.31 3.52
C GLY A 303 -10.37 -22.88 3.67
N ASP A 304 -11.16 -22.36 4.62
CA ASP A 304 -12.60 -22.58 4.72
C ASP A 304 -13.36 -21.33 4.25
N VAL A 305 -13.67 -21.30 2.96
CA VAL A 305 -14.32 -20.15 2.31
C VAL A 305 -15.71 -19.86 2.89
N VAL A 306 -16.43 -20.89 3.35
CA VAL A 306 -17.77 -20.74 3.90
C VAL A 306 -17.69 -20.09 5.27
N ALA A 307 -16.77 -20.55 6.13
CA ALA A 307 -16.56 -19.95 7.44
C ALA A 307 -16.04 -18.51 7.34
N VAL A 308 -15.11 -18.22 6.43
CA VAL A 308 -14.65 -16.84 6.17
C VAL A 308 -15.80 -15.94 5.70
N ALA A 309 -16.63 -16.44 4.78
CA ALA A 309 -17.77 -15.69 4.25
C ALA A 309 -18.82 -15.37 5.33
N GLN A 310 -19.11 -16.32 6.22
CA GLN A 310 -20.04 -16.14 7.34
C GLN A 310 -19.45 -15.20 8.41
N ALA A 311 -18.19 -15.38 8.78
CA ALA A 311 -17.52 -14.55 9.78
C ALA A 311 -17.44 -13.08 9.35
N VAL A 312 -17.16 -12.80 8.06
CA VAL A 312 -17.09 -11.43 7.54
C VAL A 312 -18.47 -10.75 7.50
N GLU A 313 -19.56 -11.51 7.38
CA GLU A 313 -20.92 -10.96 7.46
C GLU A 313 -21.34 -10.57 8.87
N GLN A 314 -20.70 -11.16 9.88
CA GLN A 314 -20.96 -10.87 11.28
C GLN A 314 -20.03 -9.78 11.84
N ILE A 315 -19.12 -9.22 11.03
CA ILE A 315 -18.28 -8.09 11.43
C ILE A 315 -19.19 -6.86 11.58
N VAL A 316 -19.63 -6.65 12.81
CA VAL A 316 -20.16 -5.37 13.27
C VAL A 316 -18.95 -4.44 13.43
N PRO A 317 -18.95 -3.22 12.85
CA PRO A 317 -17.86 -2.27 13.06
C PRO A 317 -17.64 -2.09 14.57
N PRO A 318 -16.38 -2.15 15.06
CA PRO A 318 -16.11 -2.12 16.48
C PRO A 318 -16.72 -0.84 17.09
N PRO A 319 -17.35 -0.93 18.28
CA PRO A 319 -17.76 0.27 19.00
C PRO A 319 -16.51 1.12 19.28
N GLU A 320 -16.62 2.41 18.99
CA GLU A 320 -15.55 3.40 19.09
C GLU A 320 -14.87 3.35 20.47
N SER A 321 -13.65 2.80 20.55
CA SER A 321 -12.89 2.80 21.80
C SER A 321 -11.80 3.87 21.79
N ALA A 322 -11.99 4.90 22.62
CA ALA A 322 -11.00 5.58 23.47
C ALA A 322 -9.68 6.11 22.86
N ALA A 323 -9.53 6.22 21.54
CA ALA A 323 -8.43 6.99 20.93
C ALA A 323 -8.67 8.52 20.92
N GLU A 324 -9.82 8.98 21.42
CA GLU A 324 -10.15 10.41 21.54
C GLU A 324 -9.38 11.12 22.67
N GLY A 325 -8.86 10.39 23.66
CA GLY A 325 -8.21 10.98 24.83
C GLY A 325 -6.84 11.60 24.55
N ALA A 326 -6.10 11.10 23.55
CA ALA A 326 -4.75 11.57 23.24
C ALA A 326 -4.70 12.67 22.16
N LEU A 327 -5.77 12.83 21.38
CA LEU A 327 -5.83 13.81 20.29
C LEU A 327 -6.46 15.15 20.70
N LYS A 328 -7.25 15.19 21.79
CA LYS A 328 -7.84 16.44 22.30
C LYS A 328 -6.83 17.41 22.92
N GLN A 329 -5.61 16.98 23.23
CA GLN A 329 -4.53 17.88 23.65
C GLN A 329 -3.79 18.55 22.48
N VAL A 330 -4.05 18.15 21.23
CA VAL A 330 -3.36 18.71 20.05
C VAL A 330 -4.23 19.71 19.27
N THR A 331 -5.52 19.85 19.61
CA THR A 331 -6.47 20.71 18.89
C THR A 331 -6.88 22.00 19.62
N VAL A 332 -6.26 22.34 20.76
CA VAL A 332 -6.52 23.62 21.44
C VAL A 332 -5.29 24.52 21.34
N ASP A 333 -5.06 25.05 20.14
CA ASP A 333 -4.57 26.42 19.92
C ASP A 333 -4.29 26.65 18.42
N VAL A 334 -5.34 26.97 17.66
CA VAL A 334 -5.21 27.88 16.52
C VAL A 334 -6.43 28.79 16.54
N SER A 335 -6.23 29.96 17.14
CA SER A 335 -7.19 31.06 17.14
C SER A 335 -7.71 31.38 15.74
N ALA A 336 -9.01 31.63 15.72
CA ALA A 336 -9.73 32.21 14.60
C ALA A 336 -9.03 33.47 14.08
N THR A 337 -8.97 33.58 12.75
CA THR A 337 -8.83 34.89 12.09
C THR A 337 -10.08 35.15 11.27
N ILE A 338 -10.51 36.39 11.40
CA ILE A 338 -11.77 37.00 11.04
C ILE A 338 -11.82 37.24 9.52
N GLY A 339 -12.97 36.98 8.90
CA GLY A 339 -13.22 37.33 7.49
C GLY A 339 -14.54 36.79 6.96
N ASP A 340 -15.59 37.60 7.11
CA ASP A 340 -16.86 37.60 6.37
C ASP A 340 -17.93 36.54 6.67
N ALA A 341 -18.74 36.90 7.67
CA ALA A 341 -20.16 36.59 7.72
C ALA A 341 -20.96 37.62 6.89
N VAL A 342 -21.57 37.19 5.78
CA VAL A 342 -22.80 37.73 5.16
C VAL A 342 -23.35 36.58 4.29
N GLY A 343 -24.60 36.16 4.27
CA GLY A 343 -25.85 36.48 4.93
C GLY A 343 -26.87 35.52 4.30
N GLN A 344 -27.80 35.00 5.10
CA GLN A 344 -28.89 34.16 4.62
C GLN A 344 -29.79 34.96 3.67
N ASN A 345 -30.08 34.43 2.49
CA ASN A 345 -31.43 34.55 1.91
C ASN A 345 -31.67 33.57 0.77
N SER A 346 -32.74 32.81 0.93
CA SER A 346 -33.42 31.97 -0.05
C SER A 346 -34.25 32.82 -1.02
N ILE A 347 -34.05 32.67 -2.34
CA ILE A 347 -35.07 32.98 -3.35
C ILE A 347 -34.93 32.01 -4.53
N SER A 348 -36.04 31.32 -4.85
CA SER A 348 -36.28 30.52 -6.05
C SER A 348 -36.63 31.38 -7.28
N SER A 349 -36.31 30.86 -8.47
CA SER A 349 -36.81 31.14 -9.84
C SER A 349 -35.62 31.29 -10.81
N THR A 350 -35.58 30.80 -12.05
CA THR A 350 -36.57 30.18 -12.94
C THR A 350 -35.81 29.51 -14.08
N LEU A 351 -36.40 28.48 -14.68
CA LEU A 351 -35.94 27.82 -15.91
C LEU A 351 -35.76 28.79 -17.08
N SER A 352 -34.75 28.51 -17.92
CA SER A 352 -34.76 28.80 -19.35
C SER A 352 -33.92 27.74 -20.07
N ASN A 353 -34.58 26.95 -20.92
CA ASN A 353 -33.98 25.99 -21.86
C ASN A 353 -33.29 26.74 -23.01
N PRO A 354 -32.27 26.16 -23.66
CA PRO A 354 -32.54 25.49 -24.94
C PRO A 354 -31.82 24.13 -25.11
N THR A 355 -32.39 23.31 -25.99
CA THR A 355 -31.98 21.96 -26.43
C THR A 355 -30.91 22.01 -27.55
N PRO A 356 -30.60 20.89 -28.24
CA PRO A 356 -29.56 19.89 -27.95
C PRO A 356 -28.40 19.92 -29.00
N GLU A 357 -27.44 19.01 -28.86
CA GLU A 357 -26.34 18.68 -29.81
C GLU A 357 -25.00 19.42 -29.63
N SER A 358 -24.10 18.83 -28.85
CA SER A 358 -22.98 18.09 -29.47
C SER A 358 -22.35 17.14 -28.45
N GLN A 359 -22.17 15.92 -28.91
CA GLN A 359 -21.57 14.80 -28.21
C GLN A 359 -20.04 14.91 -28.22
N GLY A 360 -19.40 14.33 -27.20
CA GLY A 360 -17.94 14.14 -27.10
C GLY A 360 -17.41 14.85 -25.86
N ILE A 361 -16.89 14.18 -24.82
CA ILE A 361 -15.99 13.04 -24.82
C ILE A 361 -16.33 12.17 -23.61
N SER A 362 -16.85 10.97 -23.86
CA SER A 362 -16.86 9.90 -22.86
C SER A 362 -15.50 9.19 -22.87
N SER A 363 -14.75 9.27 -21.79
CA SER A 363 -14.02 8.15 -21.16
C SER A 363 -12.95 8.67 -20.22
N VAL A 364 -13.20 8.53 -18.91
CA VAL A 364 -12.14 8.51 -17.90
C VAL A 364 -11.43 7.17 -18.08
N VAL A 365 -10.31 7.18 -18.82
CA VAL A 365 -9.41 6.04 -18.92
C VAL A 365 -8.81 5.81 -17.53
N GLN A 366 -9.39 4.85 -16.80
CA GLN A 366 -8.74 4.23 -15.66
C GLN A 366 -7.48 3.53 -16.17
N ALA A 367 -6.32 4.04 -15.79
CA ALA A 367 -5.04 3.40 -16.06
C ALA A 367 -4.94 2.13 -15.20
N THR A 368 -5.40 1.01 -15.76
CA THR A 368 -5.11 -0.33 -15.25
C THR A 368 -3.69 -0.69 -15.70
N GLY A 369 -2.77 -0.81 -14.74
CA GLY A 369 -1.45 -1.39 -14.99
C GLY A 369 -1.61 -2.87 -15.35
N ILE A 370 -1.20 -3.26 -16.55
CA ILE A 370 -1.21 -4.66 -17.00
C ILE A 370 0.02 -5.35 -16.41
N ILE A 371 -0.18 -6.31 -15.51
CA ILE A 371 0.85 -7.26 -15.11
C ILE A 371 0.90 -8.38 -16.16
N ARG A 372 1.98 -8.45 -16.93
CA ARG A 372 2.26 -9.55 -17.86
C ARG A 372 3.25 -10.52 -17.21
N ILE A 373 2.77 -11.71 -16.84
CA ILE A 373 3.60 -12.82 -16.38
C ILE A 373 3.97 -13.67 -17.61
N ILE A 374 5.26 -13.78 -17.92
CA ILE A 374 5.77 -14.57 -19.04
C ILE A 374 6.28 -15.92 -18.49
N PHE A 375 5.69 -17.02 -18.93
CA PHE A 375 6.22 -18.36 -18.70
C PHE A 375 7.22 -18.72 -19.81
N ARG A 376 8.45 -19.11 -19.44
CA ARG A 376 9.30 -19.91 -20.33
C ARG A 376 8.78 -21.34 -20.30
N ARG A 377 8.36 -21.87 -21.46
CA ARG A 377 8.17 -23.31 -21.64
C ARG A 377 9.54 -24.01 -21.70
N PRO A 378 9.63 -25.28 -21.28
CA PRO A 378 10.89 -26.04 -21.25
C PRO A 378 11.55 -26.14 -22.63
#